data_AF-A0A7S3B5B7-F1
#
_entry.id   AF-A0A7S3B5B7-F1
#
_cell.length_a   1.000
_cell.length_b   1.000
_cell.length_c   1.000
_cell.angle_alpha   90.00
_cell.angle_beta   90.00
_cell.angle_gamma   90.00
#
_symmetry.space_group_name_H-M   'P 1'
#
loop_
_entity.id
_entity.type
_entity.pdbx_description
1 polymer ?
#
loop_
_entity_poly.entity_id
_entity_poly.type
_entity_poly.pdbx_seq_one_letter_code
_entity_poly.pdbx_strand_id
1 'polypeptide(L)'
;KRRLKVVVHTSDIRGAGTSANVSLVIFDAQGNRSAEHALDNSKDNFSRAQVDEFLLVDDGALVGEIARINIGHDGGGLGSGWHLQQVEITDVASGDTYFFPSG
;
A
#
# COMPACT_ATOMS: atom_id res chain seq x y z
N LYS A 1 -4.80 16.01 -10.27
CA LYS A 1 -4.80 14.61 -9.77
C LYS A 1 -3.36 14.18 -9.55
N ARG A 2 -3.01 13.80 -8.33
CA ARG A 2 -1.66 13.38 -7.94
C ARG A 2 -1.53 11.88 -8.22
N ARG A 3 -0.40 11.45 -8.76
CA ARG A 3 -0.13 10.04 -9.13
C ARG A 3 0.92 9.48 -8.18
N LEU A 4 0.58 8.40 -7.50
CA LEU A 4 1.43 7.77 -6.50
C LEU A 4 1.72 6.34 -6.93
N LYS A 5 3.00 6.01 -7.14
CA LYS A 5 3.45 4.63 -7.31
C LYS A 5 3.62 4.02 -5.94
N VAL A 6 2.90 2.94 -5.66
CA VAL A 6 2.96 2.21 -4.39
C VAL A 6 3.60 0.86 -4.65
N VAL A 7 4.64 0.53 -3.91
CA VAL A 7 5.32 -0.78 -3.94
C VAL A 7 5.11 -1.44 -2.59
N VAL A 8 4.52 -2.63 -2.58
CA VAL A 8 4.21 -3.39 -1.37
C VAL A 8 5.10 -4.62 -1.33
N HIS A 9 5.85 -4.78 -0.24
CA HIS A 9 6.71 -5.93 -0.01
C HIS A 9 6.03 -6.88 0.98
N THR A 10 5.70 -8.09 0.54
CA THR A 10 5.28 -9.17 1.43
C THR A 10 6.51 -9.96 1.86
N SER A 11 6.66 -10.19 3.16
CA SER A 11 7.86 -10.83 3.71
C SER A 11 8.05 -12.28 3.23
N ASP A 12 9.27 -12.80 3.40
CA ASP A 12 9.62 -14.19 3.09
C ASP A 12 9.48 -15.13 4.31
N ILE A 13 8.56 -14.85 5.25
CA ILE A 13 8.26 -15.80 6.32
C ILE A 13 7.19 -16.81 5.89
N ARG A 14 7.22 -18.00 6.49
CA ARG A 14 6.22 -19.04 6.20
C ARG A 14 4.82 -18.52 6.55
N GLY A 15 3.92 -18.52 5.57
CA GLY A 15 2.55 -18.04 5.75
C GLY A 15 2.40 -16.52 5.70
N ALA A 16 3.39 -15.80 5.17
CA ALA A 16 3.35 -14.33 5.05
C ALA A 16 2.31 -13.81 4.05
N GLY A 17 1.97 -14.60 3.02
CA GLY A 17 1.10 -14.17 1.94
C GLY A 17 -0.38 -14.27 2.30
N THR A 18 -1.21 -13.48 1.64
CA THR A 18 -2.66 -13.43 1.87
C THR A 18 -3.46 -13.55 0.58
N SER A 19 -4.71 -14.00 0.71
CA SER A 19 -5.72 -13.95 -0.36
C SER A 19 -6.87 -13.00 -0.04
N ALA A 20 -6.74 -12.24 1.06
CA ALA A 20 -7.69 -11.23 1.47
C ALA A 20 -7.59 -9.98 0.57
N ASN A 21 -8.67 -9.20 0.51
CA ASN A 21 -8.63 -7.92 -0.20
C ASN A 21 -7.84 -6.91 0.64
N VAL A 22 -6.78 -6.33 0.06
CA VAL A 22 -5.94 -5.33 0.72
C VAL A 22 -6.34 -3.93 0.27
N SER A 23 -6.43 -3.00 1.23
CA SER A 23 -6.71 -1.59 0.96
C SER A 23 -5.68 -0.66 1.59
N LEU A 24 -5.52 0.53 1.00
CA LEU A 24 -4.59 1.56 1.44
C LEU A 24 -5.29 2.92 1.53
N VAL A 25 -5.05 3.65 2.63
CA VAL A 25 -5.36 5.07 2.80
C VAL A 25 -4.07 5.81 3.13
N ILE A 26 -3.84 6.93 2.45
CA ILE A 26 -2.64 7.75 2.60
C ILE A 26 -3.02 9.05 3.32
N PHE A 27 -2.15 9.52 4.21
CA PHE A 27 -2.31 10.76 4.94
C PHE A 27 -1.13 11.70 4.68
N ASP A 28 -1.41 12.97 4.46
CA ASP A 28 -0.38 14.01 4.45
C ASP A 28 -0.08 14.51 5.87
N ALA A 29 0.97 15.34 6.00
CA ALA A 29 1.41 15.90 7.28
C ALA A 29 0.35 16.78 7.97
N GLN A 30 -0.65 17.28 7.23
CA GLN A 30 -1.76 18.08 7.75
C GLN A 30 -2.95 17.22 8.18
N GLY A 31 -2.88 15.90 7.98
CA GLY A 31 -3.93 14.96 8.33
C GLY A 31 -5.02 14.82 7.27
N ASN A 32 -4.88 15.43 6.08
CA ASN A 32 -5.77 15.15 4.97
C ASN A 32 -5.55 13.71 4.52
N ARG A 33 -6.62 13.06 4.07
CA ARG A 33 -6.60 11.66 3.66
C ARG A 33 -7.00 11.49 2.20
N SER A 34 -6.38 10.53 1.53
CA SER A 34 -6.87 10.03 0.24
C SER A 34 -8.21 9.31 0.40
N ALA A 35 -8.82 8.96 -0.73
CA ALA A 35 -9.81 7.88 -0.75
C ALA A 35 -9.17 6.54 -0.30
N GLU A 36 -10.01 5.57 0.03
CA GLU A 36 -9.53 4.19 0.17
C GLU A 36 -9.24 3.61 -1.20
N HIS A 37 -8.06 3.01 -1.35
CA HIS A 37 -7.62 2.39 -2.59
C HIS A 37 -7.55 0.88 -2.41
N ALA A 38 -8.34 0.13 -3.18
CA ALA A 38 -8.15 -1.31 -3.31
C ALA A 38 -6.85 -1.58 -4.07
N LEU A 39 -6.00 -2.44 -3.50
CA LEU A 39 -4.74 -2.83 -4.13
C LEU A 39 -4.92 -4.18 -4.83
N ASP A 40 -5.51 -4.13 -6.02
CA ASP A 40 -5.78 -5.33 -6.82
C ASP A 40 -5.51 -5.07 -8.31
N ASN A 41 -4.48 -5.73 -8.85
CA ASN A 41 -4.18 -5.71 -10.28
C ASN A 41 -3.68 -7.05 -10.85
N SER A 42 -3.35 -8.02 -10.01
CA SER A 42 -3.05 -9.41 -10.38
C SER A 42 -3.75 -10.41 -9.45
N LYS A 43 -3.95 -11.64 -9.95
CA LYS A 43 -4.52 -12.74 -9.17
C LYS A 43 -3.63 -13.22 -8.03
N ASP A 44 -2.33 -12.96 -8.16
CA ASP A 44 -1.31 -13.47 -7.24
C ASP A 44 -0.75 -12.35 -6.36
N ASN A 45 -1.43 -11.20 -6.16
CA ASN A 45 -0.93 -10.13 -5.29
C ASN A 45 -0.69 -10.65 -3.87
N PHE A 46 0.31 -10.07 -3.20
CA PHE A 46 0.61 -10.31 -1.79
C PHE A 46 0.94 -11.77 -1.46
N SER A 47 1.51 -12.51 -2.42
CA SER A 47 2.11 -13.81 -2.12
C SER A 47 3.38 -13.63 -1.28
N ARG A 48 3.77 -14.68 -0.56
CA ARG A 48 5.03 -14.70 0.20
C ARG A 48 6.21 -14.29 -0.71
N ALA A 49 7.10 -13.46 -0.17
CA ALA A 49 8.32 -12.95 -0.84
C ALA A 49 8.07 -12.15 -2.13
N GLN A 50 6.85 -11.66 -2.33
CA GLN A 50 6.48 -10.89 -3.51
C GLN A 50 6.61 -9.39 -3.28
N VAL A 51 6.87 -8.69 -4.39
CA VAL A 51 6.84 -7.25 -4.50
C VAL A 51 5.77 -6.87 -5.51
N ASP A 52 4.74 -6.17 -5.05
CA ASP A 52 3.59 -5.77 -5.86
C ASP A 52 3.59 -4.27 -6.09
N GLU A 53 3.36 -3.82 -7.33
CA GLU A 53 3.34 -2.42 -7.70
C GLU A 53 1.94 -1.97 -8.12
N PHE A 54 1.49 -0.84 -7.58
CA PHE A 54 0.21 -0.22 -7.87
C PHE A 54 0.39 1.26 -8.24
N LEU A 55 -0.44 1.75 -9.16
CA LEU A 55 -0.52 3.18 -9.48
C LEU A 55 -1.83 3.75 -8.95
N LEU A 56 -1.74 4.60 -7.94
CA LEU A 56 -2.87 5.28 -7.35
C LEU A 56 -3.03 6.69 -7.89
N VAL A 57 -4.27 7.14 -7.99
CA VAL A 57 -4.61 8.50 -8.42
C VAL A 57 -5.40 9.16 -7.29
N ASP A 58 -4.81 10.15 -6.66
CA ASP A 58 -5.49 11.02 -5.70
C ASP A 58 -6.10 12.22 -6.44
N ASP A 59 -7.34 12.56 -6.12
CA ASP A 59 -8.11 13.60 -6.78
C ASP A 59 -7.78 15.03 -6.28
N GLY A 60 -6.72 15.17 -5.49
CA GLY A 60 -6.26 16.45 -4.94
C GLY A 60 -6.61 16.63 -3.46
N ALA A 61 -6.95 15.55 -2.76
CA ALA A 61 -7.18 15.58 -1.32
C ALA A 61 -5.86 15.69 -0.54
N LEU A 62 -4.79 15.10 -1.09
CA LEU A 62 -3.45 15.20 -0.51
C LEU A 62 -2.75 16.45 -1.04
N VAL A 63 -2.52 17.43 -0.17
CA VAL A 63 -1.94 18.73 -0.54
C VAL A 63 -0.47 18.87 -0.12
N GLY A 64 -0.01 18.06 0.84
CA GLY A 64 1.35 18.11 1.38
C GLY A 64 2.18 16.84 1.17
N GLU A 65 3.30 16.75 1.89
CA GLU A 65 4.14 15.55 1.96
C GLU A 65 3.39 14.37 2.59
N ILE A 66 3.68 13.16 2.12
CA ILE A 66 3.09 11.94 2.66
C ILE A 66 3.71 11.67 4.04
N ALA A 67 2.87 11.54 5.06
CA ALA A 67 3.33 11.40 6.44
C ALA A 67 3.01 10.03 7.05
N ARG A 68 1.87 9.43 6.67
CA ARG A 68 1.39 8.18 7.25
C ARG A 68 0.54 7.39 6.26
N ILE A 69 0.49 6.08 6.45
CA ILE A 69 -0.42 5.19 5.75
C ILE A 69 -1.26 4.38 6.74
N ASN A 70 -2.46 4.00 6.31
CA ASN A 70 -3.21 2.88 6.85
C ASN A 70 -3.32 1.83 5.75
N ILE A 71 -2.69 0.69 5.93
CA ILE A 71 -2.81 -0.46 5.04
C ILE A 71 -3.35 -1.64 5.84
N GLY A 72 -4.27 -2.39 5.25
CA GLY A 72 -4.93 -3.49 5.95
C GLY A 72 -5.68 -4.39 4.98
N HIS A 73 -6.33 -5.42 5.53
CA HIS A 73 -7.10 -6.37 4.75
C HIS A 73 -8.46 -6.67 5.40
N ASP A 74 -9.40 -7.17 4.60
CA ASP A 74 -10.77 -7.46 5.05
C ASP A 74 -10.92 -8.79 5.81
N GLY A 75 -9.83 -9.57 5.89
CA GLY A 75 -9.83 -10.87 6.60
C GLY A 75 -10.45 -12.01 5.79
N GLY A 76 -10.79 -11.79 4.52
CA GLY A 76 -11.30 -12.80 3.62
C GLY A 76 -10.25 -13.85 3.22
N GLY A 77 -10.72 -14.96 2.63
CA GLY A 77 -9.85 -16.02 2.12
C GLY A 77 -9.39 -17.04 3.17
N LEU A 78 -8.74 -18.11 2.71
CA LEU A 78 -8.11 -19.10 3.58
C LEU A 78 -6.72 -18.60 3.96
N GLY A 79 -6.43 -18.54 5.27
CA GLY A 79 -5.14 -18.04 5.77
C GLY A 79 -4.98 -16.54 5.58
N SER A 80 -5.91 -15.75 6.12
CA SER A 80 -5.91 -14.28 6.03
C SER A 80 -4.82 -13.58 6.85
N GLY A 81 -3.90 -14.34 7.44
CA GLY A 81 -2.69 -13.77 8.02
C GLY A 81 -1.85 -13.15 6.90
N TRP A 82 -1.42 -11.92 7.11
CA TRP A 82 -0.53 -11.23 6.19
C TRP A 82 0.63 -10.65 6.96
N HIS A 83 1.85 -10.95 6.51
CA HIS A 83 3.04 -10.32 7.05
C HIS A 83 3.63 -9.39 6.01
N LEU A 84 3.10 -8.16 6.02
CA LEU A 84 3.69 -7.02 5.34
C LEU A 84 5.12 -6.82 5.84
N GLN A 85 6.06 -6.52 4.94
CA GLN A 85 7.43 -6.15 5.28
C GLN A 85 7.62 -4.64 5.20
N GLN A 86 7.17 -4.02 4.11
CA GLN A 86 7.35 -2.60 3.86
C GLN A 86 6.40 -2.11 2.77
N VAL A 87 6.04 -0.83 2.81
CA VAL A 87 5.44 -0.11 1.69
C VAL A 87 6.34 1.05 1.28
N GLU A 88 6.54 1.22 -0.02
CA GLU A 88 7.20 2.38 -0.61
C GLU A 88 6.17 3.18 -1.40
N ILE A 89 6.16 4.50 -1.23
CA ILE A 89 5.28 5.37 -2.01
C ILE A 89 6.14 6.42 -2.68
N THR A 90 6.08 6.47 -4.01
CA THR A 90 6.75 7.51 -4.81
C THR A 90 5.72 8.44 -5.41
N ASP A 91 5.86 9.74 -5.16
CA ASP A 91 5.12 10.75 -5.90
C ASP A 91 5.71 10.88 -7.31
N VAL A 92 4.92 10.54 -8.33
CA VAL A 92 5.39 10.52 -9.73
C VAL A 92 5.71 11.94 -10.23
N ALA A 93 5.13 12.97 -9.64
CA ALA A 93 5.36 14.35 -10.07
C ALA A 93 6.64 14.94 -9.49
N SER A 94 6.90 14.76 -8.19
CA SER A 94 8.12 15.29 -7.55
C SER A 94 9.30 14.32 -7.59
N GLY A 95 9.03 13.01 -7.68
CA GLY A 95 10.05 11.96 -7.57
C GLY A 95 10.39 11.58 -6.14
N ASP A 96 9.74 12.18 -5.13
CA ASP A 96 10.01 11.87 -3.73
C ASP A 96 9.48 10.49 -3.36
N THR A 97 10.31 9.69 -2.67
CA THR A 97 9.95 8.36 -2.18
C THR A 97 9.89 8.34 -0.65
N TYR A 98 8.81 7.77 -0.14
CA TYR A 98 8.49 7.63 1.28
C TYR A 98 8.44 6.15 1.64
N PHE A 99 9.12 5.75 2.72
CA PHE A 99 9.25 4.36 3.14
C PHE A 99 8.51 4.11 4.45
N PHE A 100 7.70 3.04 4.48
CA PHE A 100 6.89 2.63 5.61
C PHE A 100 7.18 1.16 5.96
N PRO A 101 8.21 0.85 6.77
CA PRO A 101 8.48 -0.51 7.22
C PRO A 101 7.37 -0.99 8.16
N SER A 102 7.01 -2.27 8.03
CA SER A 102 6.21 -3.00 9.02
C SER A 102 7.18 -3.60 10.04
N GLY A 103 6.85 -3.50 11.33
CA GLY A 103 7.74 -3.85 12.44
C GLY A 103 8.16 -5.32 12.50
#